data_AF-A0A730B035-F1
#
_entry.id   AF-A0A730B035-F1
#
_cell.length_a   1.000
_cell.length_b   1.000
_cell.length_c   1.000
_cell.angle_alpha   90.00
_cell.angle_beta   90.00
_cell.angle_gamma   90.00
#
_symmetry.space_group_name_H-M   'P 1'
#
loop_
_entity.id
_entity.type
_entity.pdbx_description
1 polymer ?
#
loop_
_entity_poly.entity_id
_entity_poly.type
_entity_poly.pdbx_seq_one_letter_code
_entity_poly.pdbx_strand_id
1 'polypeptide(L)'
;SGYNFNNVYLEFITNPIILEFGFGVLTGLVYLRIKKNEYTFHALIPLFTIVLIIFGISTKYLTMYSLLTGVAFSILVLILSLSERLFIGSWSNKLVYLGNISFSLYLIHNPLANFILKTVDKYTVNAMHNGFGVFILLLAAILAAHFSHKYLELRLSNLTKNKLESLFFRKSVLPKPL
;
A
#
# COMPACT_ATOMS: atom_id res chain seq x y z
N SER A 1 -1.29 -18.56 1.28
CA SER A 1 -0.88 -19.49 2.34
C SER A 1 0.58 -19.20 2.64
N GLY A 2 0.97 -19.08 3.91
CA GLY A 2 2.37 -18.85 4.28
C GLY A 2 3.22 -20.10 4.04
N TYR A 3 4.51 -20.03 4.33
CA TYR A 3 5.34 -21.24 4.34
C TYR A 3 4.81 -22.19 5.43
N ASN A 4 4.68 -23.48 5.11
CA ASN A 4 4.14 -24.49 6.02
C ASN A 4 5.06 -24.68 7.23
N PHE A 5 4.73 -24.02 8.33
CA PHE A 5 5.34 -24.23 9.63
C PHE A 5 4.31 -24.83 10.58
N ASN A 6 4.74 -25.68 11.51
CA ASN A 6 3.87 -26.21 12.57
C ASN A 6 3.43 -25.15 13.60
N ASN A 7 3.73 -23.87 13.36
CA ASN A 7 3.42 -22.75 14.23
C ASN A 7 2.72 -21.64 13.43
N VAL A 8 1.48 -21.35 13.82
CA VAL A 8 0.60 -20.35 13.20
C VAL A 8 1.25 -18.96 13.16
N TYR A 9 2.02 -18.59 14.18
CA TYR A 9 2.69 -17.29 14.22
C TYR A 9 3.81 -17.19 13.18
N LEU A 10 4.56 -18.27 12.96
CA LEU A 10 5.62 -18.31 11.96
C LEU A 10 5.04 -18.33 10.55
N GLU A 11 3.96 -19.09 10.31
CA GLU A 11 3.25 -19.07 9.03
C GLU A 11 2.69 -17.66 8.72
N PHE A 12 2.18 -16.96 9.74
CA PHE A 12 1.69 -15.61 9.59
C PHE A 12 2.83 -14.64 9.22
N ILE A 13 3.92 -14.60 10.01
CA ILE A 13 5.03 -13.65 9.78
C ILE A 13 5.75 -13.91 8.45
N THR A 14 5.82 -15.17 8.02
CA THR A 14 6.45 -15.55 6.75
C THR A 14 5.52 -15.45 5.54
N ASN A 15 4.29 -14.98 5.74
CA ASN A 15 3.39 -14.68 4.65
C ASN A 15 4.03 -13.61 3.74
N PRO A 16 4.22 -13.89 2.43
CA PRO A 16 4.84 -12.95 1.49
C PRO A 16 4.24 -11.54 1.55
N ILE A 17 2.94 -11.43 1.79
CA ILE A 17 2.22 -10.15 1.93
C ILE A 17 2.78 -9.30 3.08
N ILE A 18 3.03 -9.91 4.24
CA ILE A 18 3.53 -9.18 5.42
C ILE A 18 4.97 -8.74 5.18
N LEU A 19 5.76 -9.58 4.52
CA LEU A 19 7.14 -9.29 4.17
C LEU A 19 7.23 -8.18 3.10
N GLU A 20 6.39 -8.22 2.08
CA GLU A 20 6.24 -7.16 1.06
C GLU A 20 5.86 -5.82 1.70
N PHE A 21 4.91 -5.83 2.63
CA PHE A 21 4.56 -4.64 3.40
C PHE A 21 5.76 -4.12 4.22
N GLY A 22 6.50 -5.03 4.86
CA GLY A 22 7.73 -4.71 5.59
C GLY A 22 8.77 -4.02 4.71
N PHE A 23 8.99 -4.48 3.48
CA PHE A 23 9.88 -3.80 2.52
C PHE A 23 9.38 -2.40 2.16
N GLY A 24 8.06 -2.21 2.01
CA GLY A 24 7.48 -0.88 1.82
C GLY A 24 7.77 0.07 2.98
N VAL A 25 7.63 -0.40 4.23
CA VAL A 25 7.97 0.38 5.44
C VAL A 25 9.46 0.74 5.45
N LEU A 26 10.34 -0.22 5.16
CA LEU A 26 11.78 0.02 5.07
C LEU A 26 12.12 1.05 3.98
N THR A 27 11.50 0.94 2.80
CA THR A 27 11.62 1.94 1.73
C THR A 27 11.23 3.34 2.21
N GLY A 28 10.13 3.48 2.96
CA GLY A 28 9.72 4.76 3.53
C GLY A 28 10.75 5.35 4.49
N LEU A 29 11.34 4.52 5.37
CA LEU A 29 12.39 4.95 6.30
C LEU A 29 13.67 5.37 5.56
N VAL A 30 14.06 4.62 4.52
CA VAL A 30 15.21 4.94 3.67
C VAL A 30 14.97 6.25 2.92
N TYR A 31 13.78 6.45 2.36
CA TYR A 31 13.38 7.70 1.71
C TYR A 31 13.54 8.90 2.64
N LEU A 32 13.02 8.83 3.87
CA LEU A 32 13.14 9.91 4.85
C LEU A 32 14.60 10.23 5.21
N ARG A 33 15.47 9.22 5.22
CA ARG A 33 16.91 9.41 5.49
C ARG A 33 17.62 10.05 4.30
N ILE A 34 17.34 9.61 3.07
CA ILE A 34 18.00 10.12 1.86
C ILE A 34 17.52 11.54 1.54
N LYS A 35 16.22 11.83 1.71
CA LYS A 35 15.63 13.15 1.42
C LYS A 35 16.31 14.29 2.21
N LYS A 36 16.82 14.00 3.41
CA LYS A 36 17.58 14.97 4.23
C LYS A 36 18.86 15.48 3.55
N ASN A 37 19.43 14.69 2.63
CA ASN A 37 20.68 15.02 1.97
C ASN A 37 20.47 15.74 0.61
N GLU A 38 19.25 16.20 0.32
CA GLU A 38 18.87 16.94 -0.90
C GLU A 38 19.35 16.32 -2.23
N TYR A 39 19.42 14.99 -2.30
CA TYR A 39 19.93 14.30 -3.47
C TYR A 39 19.01 14.49 -4.69
N THR A 40 19.59 14.87 -5.83
CA THR A 40 18.86 15.01 -7.10
C THR A 40 19.12 13.79 -7.98
N PHE A 41 18.05 13.05 -8.28
CA PHE A 41 18.14 11.88 -9.16
C PHE A 41 18.05 12.30 -10.63
N HIS A 42 18.89 11.70 -11.47
CA HIS A 42 18.76 11.83 -12.92
C HIS A 42 17.51 11.11 -13.43
N ALA A 43 16.81 11.72 -14.39
CA ALA A 43 15.59 11.19 -14.99
C ALA A 43 15.75 9.81 -15.66
N LEU A 44 16.97 9.42 -16.01
CA LEU A 44 17.27 8.11 -16.58
C LEU A 44 17.13 6.97 -15.56
N ILE A 45 17.30 7.24 -14.27
CA ILE A 45 17.25 6.23 -13.21
C ILE A 45 15.83 5.63 -13.05
N PRO A 46 14.75 6.42 -12.88
CA PRO A 46 13.40 5.85 -12.83
C PRO A 46 13.03 5.14 -14.14
N LEU A 47 13.41 5.68 -15.30
CA LEU A 47 13.14 5.04 -16.59
C LEU A 47 13.82 3.67 -16.70
N PHE A 48 15.11 3.60 -16.38
CA PHE A 48 15.87 2.34 -16.37
C PHE A 48 15.26 1.32 -15.41
N THR A 49 14.84 1.76 -14.22
CA THR A 49 14.20 0.89 -13.22
C THR A 49 12.88 0.32 -13.76
N ILE A 50 12.04 1.14 -14.39
CA ILE A 50 10.79 0.70 -15.02
C ILE A 50 11.07 -0.35 -16.10
N VAL A 51 12.06 -0.11 -16.96
CA VAL A 51 12.46 -1.05 -18.03
C VAL A 51 12.92 -2.39 -17.43
N LEU A 52 13.74 -2.37 -16.37
CA LEU A 52 14.17 -3.59 -15.68
C LEU A 52 13.01 -4.38 -15.08
N ILE A 53 12.02 -3.70 -14.49
CA ILE A 53 10.82 -4.35 -13.94
C ILE A 53 10.00 -4.99 -15.07
N ILE A 54 9.75 -4.28 -16.16
CA ILE A 54 9.01 -4.80 -17.32
C ILE A 54 9.74 -6.02 -17.92
N PHE A 55 11.06 -5.94 -18.04
CA PHE A 55 11.89 -7.04 -18.52
C PHE A 55 11.83 -8.24 -17.58
N GLY A 56 11.96 -8.02 -16.27
CA GLY A 56 11.89 -9.07 -15.25
C GLY A 56 10.53 -9.78 -15.20
N ILE A 57 9.44 -9.05 -15.43
CA ILE A 57 8.10 -9.63 -15.56
C ILE A 57 7.99 -10.44 -16.86
N SER A 58 8.43 -9.88 -17.99
CA SER A 58 8.34 -10.53 -19.32
C SER A 58 9.13 -11.84 -19.39
N THR A 59 10.27 -11.89 -18.71
CA THR A 59 11.14 -13.07 -18.61
C THR A 59 10.74 -14.04 -17.49
N LYS A 60 9.68 -13.74 -16.74
CA LYS A 60 9.19 -14.51 -15.58
C LYS A 60 10.18 -14.63 -14.41
N TYR A 61 11.21 -13.78 -14.34
CA TYR A 61 12.05 -13.66 -13.14
C TYR A 61 11.29 -13.01 -11.98
N LEU A 62 10.39 -12.08 -12.27
CA LEU A 62 9.48 -11.46 -11.29
C LEU A 62 8.12 -12.15 -11.37
N THR A 63 7.86 -13.05 -10.43
CA THR A 63 6.60 -13.80 -10.34
C THR A 63 5.68 -13.24 -9.26
N MET A 64 4.40 -13.59 -9.35
CA MET A 64 3.42 -13.27 -8.32
C MET A 64 3.82 -13.92 -6.98
N TYR A 65 3.65 -13.19 -5.87
CA TYR A 65 3.97 -13.64 -4.50
C TYR A 65 5.43 -14.03 -4.24
N SER A 66 6.38 -13.54 -5.05
CA SER A 66 7.81 -13.71 -4.81
C SER A 66 8.38 -12.55 -4.00
N LEU A 67 9.20 -12.87 -3.00
CA LEU A 67 9.95 -11.87 -2.22
C LEU A 67 10.81 -10.97 -3.11
N LEU A 68 11.39 -11.52 -4.19
CA LEU A 68 12.18 -10.76 -5.15
C LEU A 68 11.33 -9.68 -5.81
N THR A 69 10.10 -10.02 -6.18
CA THR A 69 9.12 -9.08 -6.73
C THR A 69 8.80 -7.98 -5.72
N GLY A 70 8.55 -8.35 -4.46
CA GLY A 70 8.36 -7.39 -3.37
C GLY A 70 9.50 -6.38 -3.23
N VAL A 71 10.75 -6.86 -3.21
CA VAL A 71 11.94 -6.01 -3.13
C VAL A 71 12.08 -5.13 -4.37
N ALA A 72 11.89 -5.68 -5.57
CA ALA A 72 12.01 -4.96 -6.82
C ALA A 72 11.00 -3.81 -6.92
N PHE A 73 9.74 -4.04 -6.55
CA PHE A 73 8.73 -2.99 -6.49
C PHE A 73 8.99 -1.99 -5.37
N SER A 74 9.56 -2.41 -4.23
CA SER A 74 9.95 -1.50 -3.15
C SER A 74 11.06 -0.54 -3.58
N ILE A 75 12.01 -1.01 -4.40
CA ILE A 75 13.05 -0.19 -5.04
C ILE A 75 12.43 0.77 -6.06
N LEU A 76 11.49 0.28 -6.89
CA LEU A 76 10.78 1.11 -7.86
C LEU A 76 10.06 2.27 -7.16
N VAL A 77 9.32 1.98 -6.09
CA VAL A 77 8.63 3.00 -5.27
C VAL A 77 9.64 4.00 -4.71
N LEU A 78 10.75 3.53 -4.13
CA LEU A 78 11.80 4.40 -3.59
C LEU A 78 12.34 5.37 -4.65
N ILE A 79 12.71 4.86 -5.82
CA ILE A 79 13.29 5.65 -6.91
C ILE A 79 12.27 6.66 -7.45
N LEU A 80 11.01 6.26 -7.64
CA LEU A 80 9.95 7.16 -8.09
C LEU A 80 9.68 8.26 -7.07
N SER A 81 9.63 7.92 -5.78
CA SER A 81 9.44 8.91 -4.70
C SER A 81 10.62 9.88 -4.58
N LEU A 82 11.86 9.41 -4.76
CA LEU A 82 13.03 10.29 -4.78
C LEU A 82 13.10 11.17 -6.04
N SER A 83 12.47 10.71 -7.12
CA SER A 83 12.36 11.41 -8.40
C SER A 83 11.13 12.31 -8.50
N GLU A 84 10.39 12.52 -7.41
CA GLU A 84 9.14 13.31 -7.38
C GLU A 84 9.28 14.68 -8.05
N ARG A 85 10.45 15.33 -7.90
CA ARG A 85 10.75 16.64 -8.52
C ARG A 85 10.64 16.64 -10.04
N LEU A 86 10.91 15.51 -10.70
CA LEU A 86 10.81 15.36 -12.16
C LEU A 86 9.37 15.32 -12.65
N PHE A 87 8.42 15.04 -11.76
CA PHE A 87 7.01 14.87 -12.09
C PHE A 87 6.12 15.96 -11.47
N ILE A 88 6.71 17.06 -10.99
CA ILE A 88 5.99 18.20 -10.45
C ILE A 88 5.02 18.72 -11.53
N GLY A 89 3.71 18.71 -11.20
CA GLY A 89 2.64 19.13 -12.11
C GLY A 89 2.13 18.04 -13.07
N SER A 90 2.79 16.88 -13.15
CA SER A 90 2.34 15.77 -14.02
C SER A 90 1.37 14.80 -13.32
N TRP A 91 1.46 14.66 -11.99
CA TRP A 91 0.56 13.78 -11.25
C TRP A 91 -0.79 14.45 -11.04
N SER A 92 -1.86 13.82 -11.55
CA SER A 92 -3.22 14.24 -11.21
C SER A 92 -3.49 13.97 -9.73
N ASN A 93 -4.17 14.91 -9.05
CA ASN A 93 -4.64 14.74 -7.67
C ASN A 93 -5.40 13.42 -7.46
N LYS A 94 -6.02 12.88 -8.53
CA LYS A 94 -6.71 11.59 -8.52
C LYS A 94 -5.77 10.40 -8.30
N LEU A 95 -4.58 10.39 -8.89
CA LEU A 95 -3.60 9.32 -8.70
C LEU A 95 -3.02 9.34 -7.29
N VAL A 96 -2.70 10.53 -6.78
CA VAL A 96 -2.26 10.71 -5.39
C VAL A 96 -3.34 10.21 -4.43
N TYR A 97 -4.60 10.57 -4.69
CA TYR A 97 -5.72 10.11 -3.90
C TYR A 97 -5.89 8.58 -3.93
N LEU A 98 -5.72 7.95 -5.10
CA LEU A 98 -5.78 6.50 -5.26
C LEU A 98 -4.66 5.81 -4.45
N GLY A 99 -3.46 6.40 -4.45
CA GLY A 99 -2.35 5.98 -3.59
C GLY A 99 -2.70 6.05 -2.11
N ASN A 100 -3.32 7.14 -1.65
CA ASN A 100 -3.72 7.30 -0.25
C ASN A 100 -4.71 6.22 0.20
N ILE A 101 -5.69 5.86 -0.64
CA ILE A 101 -6.67 4.82 -0.29
C ILE A 101 -6.19 3.39 -0.60
N SER A 102 -5.00 3.21 -1.15
CA SER A 102 -4.51 1.92 -1.65
C SER A 102 -4.45 0.84 -0.58
N PHE A 103 -4.04 1.21 0.65
CA PHE A 103 -4.02 0.29 1.78
C PHE A 103 -5.43 -0.17 2.18
N SER A 104 -6.38 0.76 2.29
CA SER A 104 -7.78 0.44 2.55
C SER A 104 -8.39 -0.42 1.42
N LEU A 105 -8.05 -0.14 0.16
CA LEU A 105 -8.47 -0.93 -1.00
C LEU A 105 -7.94 -2.36 -0.93
N TYR A 106 -6.66 -2.52 -0.59
CA TYR A 106 -6.02 -3.81 -0.43
C TYR A 106 -6.71 -4.67 0.64
N LEU A 107 -7.09 -4.09 1.78
CA LEU A 107 -7.76 -4.85 2.84
C LEU A 107 -9.18 -5.27 2.48
N ILE A 108 -9.90 -4.45 1.71
CA ILE A 108 -11.35 -4.61 1.53
C ILE A 108 -11.72 -5.33 0.24
N HIS A 109 -10.94 -5.20 -0.84
CA HIS A 109 -11.33 -5.72 -2.15
C HIS A 109 -11.65 -7.22 -2.12
N ASN A 110 -10.83 -8.06 -1.48
CA ASN A 110 -11.04 -9.50 -1.40
C ASN A 110 -12.26 -9.89 -0.54
N PRO A 111 -12.39 -9.43 0.72
CA PRO A 111 -13.59 -9.70 1.52
C PRO A 111 -14.88 -9.19 0.86
N LEU A 112 -14.84 -7.99 0.28
CA LEU A 112 -15.99 -7.39 -0.37
C LEU A 112 -16.39 -8.17 -1.63
N ALA A 113 -15.42 -8.53 -2.48
CA ALA A 113 -15.70 -9.33 -3.66
C ALA A 113 -16.32 -10.67 -3.29
N ASN A 114 -15.75 -11.37 -2.30
CA ASN A 114 -16.30 -12.63 -1.80
C ASN A 114 -17.72 -12.47 -1.24
N PHE A 115 -18.01 -11.37 -0.55
CA PHE A 115 -19.34 -11.09 -0.01
C PHE A 115 -20.37 -10.85 -1.12
N ILE A 116 -20.02 -10.00 -2.10
CA ILE A 116 -20.90 -9.67 -3.21
C ILE A 116 -21.13 -10.90 -4.10
N LEU A 117 -20.08 -11.64 -4.47
CA LEU A 117 -20.19 -12.86 -5.28
C LEU A 117 -21.12 -13.87 -4.63
N LYS A 118 -20.92 -14.19 -3.34
CA LYS A 118 -21.80 -15.11 -2.60
C LYS A 118 -23.26 -14.65 -2.55
N THR A 119 -23.48 -13.34 -2.47
CA THR A 119 -24.84 -12.77 -2.38
C THR A 119 -25.53 -12.80 -3.74
N VAL A 120 -24.83 -12.40 -4.80
CA VAL A 120 -25.40 -12.30 -6.15
C VAL A 120 -25.57 -13.69 -6.78
N ASP A 121 -24.60 -14.59 -6.63
CA ASP A 121 -24.71 -15.96 -7.17
C ASP A 121 -25.85 -16.77 -6.53
N LYS A 122 -26.36 -16.32 -5.37
CA LYS A 122 -27.57 -16.89 -4.75
C LYS A 122 -28.85 -16.61 -5.57
N TYR A 123 -28.89 -15.50 -6.31
CA TYR A 123 -30.04 -15.09 -7.10
C TYR A 123 -29.82 -15.29 -8.61
N THR A 124 -28.60 -15.07 -9.09
CA THR A 124 -28.23 -15.18 -10.50
C THR A 124 -26.85 -15.79 -10.64
N VAL A 125 -26.81 -17.09 -10.95
CA VAL A 125 -25.56 -17.85 -11.13
C VAL A 125 -24.69 -17.20 -12.20
N ASN A 126 -23.43 -16.93 -11.86
CA ASN A 126 -22.40 -16.39 -12.76
C ASN A 126 -22.63 -14.96 -13.25
N ALA A 127 -23.58 -14.21 -12.70
CA ALA A 127 -23.84 -12.83 -13.16
C ALA A 127 -22.62 -11.90 -12.98
N MET A 128 -21.76 -12.19 -12.00
CA MET A 128 -20.59 -11.37 -11.66
C MET A 128 -19.26 -11.87 -12.26
N HIS A 129 -19.26 -13.03 -12.93
CA HIS A 129 -18.06 -13.63 -13.52
C HIS A 129 -17.73 -13.07 -14.92
N ASN A 130 -18.54 -12.12 -15.40
CA ASN A 130 -18.32 -11.41 -16.67
C ASN A 130 -17.55 -10.11 -16.45
N GLY A 131 -16.96 -9.54 -17.52
CA GLY A 131 -16.19 -8.29 -17.44
C GLY A 131 -16.97 -7.12 -16.82
N PHE A 132 -18.29 -7.07 -17.03
CA PHE A 132 -19.17 -6.09 -16.38
C PHE A 132 -19.28 -6.30 -14.86
N GLY A 133 -19.33 -7.55 -14.40
CA GLY A 133 -19.33 -7.89 -12.98
C GLY A 133 -18.03 -7.50 -12.29
N VAL A 134 -16.89 -7.78 -12.92
CA VAL A 134 -15.56 -7.35 -12.44
C VAL A 134 -15.47 -5.83 -12.34
N PHE A 135 -16.00 -5.10 -13.32
CA PHE A 135 -16.03 -3.64 -13.28
C PHE A 135 -16.87 -3.10 -12.10
N ILE A 136 -18.05 -3.67 -11.86
CA ILE A 136 -18.89 -3.33 -10.71
C ILE A 136 -18.17 -3.61 -9.39
N LEU A 137 -17.53 -4.79 -9.28
CA LEU A 137 -16.78 -5.19 -8.09
C LEU A 137 -15.61 -4.23 -7.82
N LEU A 138 -14.90 -3.82 -8.86
CA LEU A 138 -13.80 -2.86 -8.75
C LEU A 138 -14.29 -1.48 -8.32
N LEU A 139 -15.39 -0.99 -8.89
CA LEU A 139 -16.02 0.26 -8.44
C LEU A 139 -16.47 0.18 -6.99
N ALA A 140 -17.13 -0.93 -6.60
CA ALA A 140 -17.57 -1.16 -5.22
C ALA A 140 -16.38 -1.20 -4.26
N ALA A 141 -15.27 -1.85 -4.65
CA ALA A 141 -14.05 -1.89 -3.86
C ALA A 141 -13.42 -0.50 -3.68
N ILE A 142 -13.35 0.31 -4.73
CA ILE A 142 -12.83 1.69 -4.63
C ILE A 142 -13.70 2.55 -3.71
N LEU A 143 -15.04 2.45 -3.84
CA LEU A 143 -15.96 3.18 -2.97
C LEU A 143 -15.84 2.73 -1.50
N ALA A 144 -15.78 1.42 -1.26
CA ALA A 144 -15.60 0.89 0.09
C ALA A 144 -14.24 1.30 0.69
N ALA A 145 -13.18 1.30 -0.12
CA ALA A 145 -11.86 1.78 0.25
C ALA A 145 -11.85 3.26 0.62
N HIS A 146 -12.55 4.10 -0.16
CA HIS A 146 -12.73 5.53 0.13
C HIS A 146 -13.33 5.74 1.52
N PHE A 147 -14.42 5.03 1.82
CA PHE A 147 -15.10 5.14 3.11
C PHE A 147 -14.25 4.59 4.25
N SER A 148 -13.60 3.44 4.07
CA SER A 148 -12.67 2.89 5.06
C SER A 148 -11.53 3.84 5.37
N HIS A 149 -10.87 4.39 4.36
CA HIS A 149 -9.79 5.35 4.55
C HIS A 149 -10.28 6.58 5.32
N LYS A 150 -11.45 7.14 4.92
CA LYS A 150 -11.99 8.35 5.55
C LYS A 150 -12.44 8.13 7.01
N TYR A 151 -13.07 6.99 7.30
CA TYR A 151 -13.71 6.76 8.60
C TYR A 151 -12.91 5.88 9.54
N LEU A 152 -12.24 4.85 9.05
CA LEU A 152 -11.43 3.97 9.88
C LEU A 152 -10.02 4.53 10.00
N GLU A 153 -9.32 4.67 8.88
CA GLU A 153 -7.89 5.00 8.89
C GLU A 153 -7.63 6.38 9.53
N LEU A 154 -8.26 7.44 9.00
CA LEU A 154 -8.04 8.79 9.53
C LEU A 154 -8.54 8.97 10.97
N ARG A 155 -9.68 8.36 11.36
CA ARG A 155 -10.19 8.53 12.73
C ARG A 155 -9.41 7.69 13.73
N LEU A 156 -9.14 6.41 13.45
CA LEU A 156 -8.37 5.57 14.37
C LEU A 156 -6.93 6.08 14.53
N SER A 157 -6.30 6.54 13.45
CA SER A 157 -4.94 7.09 13.53
C SER A 157 -4.89 8.36 14.39
N ASN A 158 -5.87 9.26 14.23
CA ASN A 158 -5.98 10.44 15.08
C ASN A 158 -6.32 10.09 16.55
N LEU A 159 -7.20 9.11 16.78
CA LEU A 159 -7.54 8.66 18.14
C LEU A 159 -6.34 8.01 18.84
N THR A 160 -5.61 7.14 18.15
CA THR A 160 -4.42 6.48 18.71
C THR A 160 -3.31 7.48 18.97
N LYS A 161 -3.06 8.43 18.05
CA LYS A 161 -2.13 9.54 18.27
C LYS A 161 -2.50 10.37 19.49
N ASN A 162 -3.75 10.85 19.58
CA ASN A 162 -4.21 11.65 20.72
C ASN A 162 -4.14 10.86 22.04
N LYS A 163 -4.41 9.55 22.01
CA LYS A 163 -4.31 8.68 23.19
C LYS A 163 -2.86 8.45 23.60
N LEU A 164 -1.96 8.23 22.65
CA LEU A 164 -0.51 8.14 22.91
C LEU A 164 0.03 9.46 23.46
N GLU A 165 -0.36 10.59 22.86
CA GLU A 165 0.06 11.91 23.32
C GLU A 165 -0.44 12.22 24.74
N SER A 166 -1.70 11.88 25.05
CA SER A 166 -2.23 12.05 26.41
C SER A 166 -1.61 11.10 27.44
N LEU A 167 -1.08 9.94 27.03
CA LEU A 167 -0.36 9.01 27.91
C LEU A 167 1.10 9.41 28.13
N PHE A 168 1.78 9.92 27.10
CA PHE A 168 3.22 10.21 27.16
C PHE A 168 3.56 11.69 27.44
N PHE A 169 2.77 12.65 26.95
CA PHE A 169 3.08 14.09 27.04
C PHE A 169 2.32 14.83 28.14
N ARG A 170 1.51 14.15 28.96
CA ARG A 170 0.85 14.78 30.13
C ARG A 170 1.79 15.05 31.32
N LYS A 171 3.12 14.97 31.14
CA LYS A 171 4.11 15.29 32.18
C LYS A 171 5.30 16.10 31.66
N SER A 172 5.04 17.23 31.01
CA SER A 172 6.01 18.34 30.96
C SER A 172 5.28 19.67 31.00
N VAL A 173 4.79 20.04 32.18
CA VAL A 173 4.52 21.45 32.52
C VAL A 173 5.90 22.09 32.66
N LEU A 174 6.44 22.62 31.56
CA LEU A 174 7.55 23.56 31.66
C LEU A 174 7.00 24.84 32.29
N PRO A 175 7.55 25.32 33.43
CA PRO A 175 7.13 26.58 34.02
C PRO A 175 7.45 27.71 33.04
N LYS A 176 6.49 28.62 32.86
CA LYS A 176 6.66 29.83 32.06
C LYS A 176 7.87 30.61 32.60
N PRO A 177 8.80 31.07 31.74
CA PRO A 177 9.84 31.98 32.18
C PRO A 177 9.21 33.29 32.64
N LEU A 178 9.61 33.73 33.84
CA LEU A 178 9.30 35.03 34.44
C LEU A 178 9.93 36.17 33.64
#